data_AF-A0A4Y2SB90-F1
#
_entry.id   AF-A0A4Y2SB90-F1
#
_cell.length_a   1.000
_cell.length_b   1.000
_cell.length_c   1.000
_cell.angle_alpha   90.00
_cell.angle_beta   90.00
_cell.angle_gamma   90.00
#
_symmetry.space_group_name_H-M   'P 1'
#
loop_
_entity.id
_entity.type
_entity.pdbx_description
1 polymer ?
#
loop_
_entity_poly.entity_id
_entity_poly.type
_entity_poly.pdbx_seq_one_letter_code
_entity_poly.pdbx_strand_id
1 'polypeptide(L)'
;MKKSALVQNEPQDDSDLEETDEPENVLVSHSEAANALEIALRYIEQSENTTSTDIMFVRRWHNIASTSRITSLRQTNFFTPKDR
;
A
#
# COMPACT_ATOMS: atom_id res chain seq x y z
N MET A 1 53.86 35.36 18.38
CA MET A 1 54.01 34.28 17.40
C MET A 1 53.78 32.94 18.11
N LYS A 2 52.60 32.34 18.00
CA LYS A 2 52.28 31.02 18.57
C LYS A 2 51.84 30.10 17.43
N LYS A 3 52.37 28.88 17.43
CA LYS A 3 52.38 27.92 16.33
C LYS A 3 50.97 27.37 16.06
N SER A 4 50.66 27.21 14.78
CA SER A 4 49.44 26.67 14.20
C SER A 4 49.25 25.17 14.51
N ALA A 5 48.09 24.80 15.03
CA ALA A 5 47.62 23.42 15.06
C ALA A 5 46.95 23.10 13.70
N LEU A 6 47.48 22.09 13.02
CA LEU A 6 46.91 21.53 11.79
C LEU A 6 45.69 20.70 12.19
N VAL A 7 44.49 21.27 12.05
CA VAL A 7 43.25 20.49 12.08
C VAL A 7 43.16 19.80 10.71
N GLN A 8 43.35 18.49 10.72
CA GLN A 8 43.01 17.63 9.59
C GLN A 8 41.49 17.70 9.44
N ASN A 9 41.02 18.28 8.33
CA ASN A 9 39.63 18.19 7.93
C ASN A 9 39.39 16.78 7.40
N GLU A 10 39.01 15.85 8.29
CA GLU A 10 38.28 14.66 7.86
C GLU A 10 36.94 15.18 7.28
N PRO A 11 36.47 14.72 6.11
CA PRO A 11 35.08 14.91 5.78
C PRO A 11 34.29 14.12 6.83
N GLN A 12 33.59 14.81 7.71
CA GLN A 12 32.45 14.20 8.38
C GLN A 12 31.58 13.67 7.26
N ASP A 13 31.57 12.35 7.11
CA ASP A 13 30.49 11.63 6.47
C ASP A 13 29.27 11.80 7.40
N ASP A 14 28.77 13.04 7.46
CA ASP A 14 27.37 13.30 7.71
C ASP A 14 26.65 12.81 6.44
N SER A 15 26.73 11.50 6.18
CA SER A 15 25.56 10.82 5.65
C SER A 15 24.56 10.97 6.78
N ASP A 16 23.86 12.09 6.73
CA ASP A 16 22.51 12.20 7.25
C ASP A 16 21.88 10.90 6.81
N LEU A 17 21.73 10.01 7.78
CA LEU A 17 20.66 9.05 7.81
C LEU A 17 19.41 9.92 7.66
N GLU A 18 19.10 10.29 6.42
CA GLU A 18 17.72 10.32 5.99
C GLU A 18 17.25 8.88 6.18
N GLU A 19 16.94 8.54 7.44
CA GLU A 19 15.83 7.69 7.79
C GLU A 19 14.64 8.38 7.14
N THR A 20 14.54 8.20 5.82
CA THR A 20 13.33 8.51 5.09
C THR A 20 12.30 7.60 5.75
N ASP A 21 11.58 8.19 6.69
CA ASP A 21 10.28 7.77 7.21
C ASP A 21 9.24 7.77 6.06
N GLU A 22 9.65 7.44 4.83
CA GLU A 22 8.73 7.05 3.79
C GLU A 22 8.05 5.79 4.32
N PRO A 23 6.72 5.78 4.47
CA PRO A 23 6.03 4.56 4.79
C PRO A 23 6.39 3.59 3.67
N GLU A 24 7.06 2.51 4.03
CA GLU A 24 7.37 1.41 3.13
C GLU A 24 6.08 1.15 2.36
N ASN A 25 6.09 1.48 1.08
CA ASN A 25 4.90 1.62 0.24
C ASN A 25 4.42 0.24 -0.17
N VAL A 26 4.25 -0.64 0.82
CA VAL A 26 3.78 -2.01 0.70
C VAL A 26 2.34 -1.94 0.24
N LEU A 27 2.18 -1.86 -1.08
CA LEU A 27 0.90 -1.95 -1.73
C LEU A 27 0.37 -3.37 -1.49
N VAL A 28 -0.65 -3.47 -0.64
CA VAL A 28 -1.35 -4.74 -0.39
C VAL A 28 -1.96 -5.21 -1.70
N SER A 29 -1.65 -6.44 -2.11
CA SER A 29 -2.23 -7.01 -3.33
C SER A 29 -3.75 -7.15 -3.19
N HIS A 30 -4.49 -7.04 -4.29
CA HIS A 30 -5.95 -7.22 -4.24
C HIS A 30 -6.39 -8.58 -3.68
N SER A 31 -5.62 -9.64 -3.95
CA SER A 31 -5.84 -10.97 -3.38
C SER A 31 -5.64 -11.00 -1.86
N GLU A 32 -4.61 -10.31 -1.37
CA GLU A 32 -4.30 -10.23 0.05
C GLU A 32 -5.33 -9.39 0.80
N ALA A 33 -5.72 -8.25 0.23
CA ALA A 33 -6.80 -7.43 0.75
C ALA A 33 -8.13 -8.20 0.77
N ALA A 34 -8.45 -8.97 -0.26
CA ALA A 34 -9.65 -9.81 -0.29
C ALA A 34 -9.62 -10.87 0.83
N ASN A 35 -8.51 -11.59 0.99
CA ASN A 35 -8.37 -12.60 2.05
C ASN A 35 -8.52 -11.97 3.46
N ALA A 36 -7.85 -10.83 3.71
CA ALA A 36 -7.97 -10.12 4.98
C ALA A 36 -9.43 -9.70 5.28
N LEU A 37 -10.15 -9.21 4.26
CA LEU A 37 -11.55 -8.81 4.39
C LEU A 37 -12.50 -10.01 4.56
N GLU A 38 -12.18 -11.18 4.00
CA GLU A 38 -12.91 -12.42 4.24
C GLU A 38 -12.80 -12.85 5.72
N ILE A 39 -11.59 -12.78 6.28
CA ILE A 39 -11.35 -13.09 7.70
C ILE A 39 -12.08 -12.09 8.60
N ALA A 40 -12.00 -10.80 8.27
CA ALA A 40 -12.71 -9.75 9.01
C ALA A 40 -14.23 -9.97 8.97
N LEU A 41 -14.78 -10.33 7.80
CA LEU A 41 -16.20 -10.64 7.65
C LEU A 41 -16.62 -11.78 8.59
N ARG A 42 -15.86 -12.86 8.60
CA ARG A 42 -16.14 -14.02 9.47
C ARG A 42 -16.12 -13.65 10.95
N TYR A 43 -15.22 -12.75 11.35
CA TYR A 43 -15.15 -12.27 12.72
C TYR A 43 -16.37 -11.43 13.09
N ILE A 44 -16.71 -10.41 12.27
CA ILE A 44 -17.81 -9.51 12.59
C ILE A 44 -19.16 -10.22 12.55
N GLU A 45 -19.35 -11.22 11.68
CA GLU A 45 -20.56 -12.04 11.63
C GLU A 45 -20.79 -12.85 12.92
N GLN A 46 -19.75 -13.12 13.70
CA GLN A 46 -19.83 -13.81 14.99
C GLN A 46 -19.95 -12.86 16.18
N SER A 47 -19.68 -11.56 16.00
CA SER A 47 -19.69 -10.58 17.08
C SER A 47 -21.11 -10.11 17.40
N GLU A 48 -21.48 -10.19 18.68
CA GLU A 48 -22.79 -9.77 19.20
C GLU A 48 -23.05 -8.27 19.03
N ASN A 49 -21.98 -7.46 18.95
CA ASN A 49 -22.07 -6.00 18.83
C ASN A 49 -22.09 -5.51 17.39
N THR A 50 -22.07 -6.42 16.42
CA THR A 50 -21.99 -6.08 15.00
C THR A 50 -23.36 -5.65 14.46
N THR A 51 -23.40 -4.51 13.79
CA THR A 51 -24.60 -4.05 13.10
C THR A 51 -24.61 -4.56 11.65
N SER A 52 -25.80 -4.70 11.05
CA SER A 52 -25.91 -5.05 9.62
C SER A 52 -25.12 -4.12 8.69
N THR A 53 -24.99 -2.84 9.07
CA THR A 53 -24.17 -1.85 8.35
C THR A 53 -22.70 -2.24 8.27
N ASP A 54 -22.12 -2.76 9.37
CA ASP A 54 -20.71 -3.18 9.42
C ASP A 54 -20.48 -4.36 8.47
N ILE A 55 -21.39 -5.33 8.49
CA ILE A 55 -21.36 -6.50 7.60
C ILE A 55 -21.45 -6.06 6.13
N MET A 56 -22.38 -5.14 5.81
CA MET A 56 -22.53 -4.63 4.45
C MET A 56 -21.30 -3.86 3.97
N PHE A 57 -20.67 -3.07 4.85
CA PHE A 57 -19.48 -2.30 4.53
C PHE A 57 -18.29 -3.21 4.23
N VAL A 58 -17.99 -4.19 5.08
CA VAL A 58 -16.88 -5.13 4.87
C VAL A 58 -17.12 -6.01 3.63
N ARG A 59 -18.35 -6.51 3.40
CA ARG A 59 -18.71 -7.22 2.16
C ARG A 59 -18.48 -6.37 0.92
N ARG A 60 -18.84 -5.08 0.95
CA ARG A 60 -18.63 -4.17 -0.19
C ARG A 60 -17.15 -4.03 -0.53
N TRP A 61 -16.30 -3.85 0.48
CA TRP A 61 -14.85 -3.76 0.28
C TRP A 61 -14.24 -5.06 -0.19
N HIS A 62 -14.66 -6.19 0.39
CA HIS A 62 -14.23 -7.52 -0.05
C HIS A 62 -14.51 -7.72 -1.54
N ASN A 63 -15.71 -7.34 -1.99
CA ASN A 63 -16.10 -7.43 -3.39
C ASN A 63 -15.25 -6.52 -4.28
N ILE A 64 -14.94 -5.30 -3.87
CA ILE A 64 -14.05 -4.40 -4.63
C ILE A 64 -12.65 -5.00 -4.76
N ALA A 65 -12.06 -5.49 -3.66
CA ALA A 65 -10.76 -6.15 -3.67
C ALA A 65 -10.75 -7.38 -4.58
N SER A 66 -11.80 -8.20 -4.50
CA SER A 66 -12.00 -9.41 -5.32
C SER A 66 -12.26 -9.12 -6.80
N THR A 67 -12.81 -7.94 -7.14
CA THR A 67 -13.21 -7.58 -8.51
C THR A 67 -12.07 -6.98 -9.35
N SER A 68 -10.86 -6.91 -8.80
CA SER A 68 -9.64 -6.40 -9.47
C SER A 68 -9.21 -7.12 -10.76
N ARG A 69 -9.93 -8.17 -11.17
CA ARG A 69 -9.77 -8.82 -12.47
C ARG A 69 -10.56 -8.18 -13.61
N ILE A 70 -11.65 -7.46 -13.35
CA ILE A 70 -12.64 -7.11 -14.40
C ILE A 70 -12.41 -5.72 -15.02
N THR A 71 -11.75 -4.78 -14.33
CA THR A 71 -11.49 -3.43 -14.88
C THR A 71 -10.23 -3.37 -15.74
N SER A 72 -9.16 -4.07 -15.37
CA SER A 72 -7.94 -4.17 -16.20
C SER A 72 -8.20 -4.94 -17.51
N LEU A 73 -8.97 -6.04 -17.44
CA LEU A 73 -9.31 -6.85 -18.61
C LEU A 73 -10.28 -6.14 -19.60
N ARG A 74 -11.00 -5.11 -19.15
CA ARG A 74 -11.90 -4.31 -20.01
C ARG A 74 -11.18 -3.14 -20.71
N GLN A 75 -9.99 -2.75 -20.26
CA GLN A 75 -9.20 -1.69 -20.90
C GLN A 75 -8.42 -2.20 -22.11
N THR A 76 -8.10 -3.49 -22.20
CA THR A 76 -7.33 -4.06 -23.33
C THR A 76 -8.13 -4.28 -24.60
N ASN A 77 -9.46 -4.11 -24.58
CA ASN A 77 -10.32 -4.33 -25.75
C ASN A 77 -10.76 -3.04 -26.46
N PHE A 78 -10.35 -1.85 -25.98
CA PHE A 78 -10.79 -0.56 -26.54
C PHE A 78 -9.77 0.15 -27.44
N PHE A 79 -8.53 -0.33 -27.52
CA PHE A 79 -7.49 0.24 -28.38
C PHE A 79 -6.88 -0.81 -29.30
N THR A 80 -7.56 -1.07 -30.42
CA THR A 80 -6.88 -1.42 -31.66
C THR A 80 -7.11 -0.26 -32.63
N PRO A 81 -6.10 0.60 -32.87
CA PRO A 81 -6.12 1.47 -34.03
C PRO A 81 -6.15 0.57 -35.26
N LYS A 82 -7.27 0.58 -35.99
CA LYS A 82 -7.35 -0.06 -37.30
C LYS A 82 -6.54 0.81 -38.25
N ASP A 83 -5.32 0.36 -38.56
CA ASP A 83 -4.47 0.94 -39.60
C ASP A 83 -5.29 1.21 -40.86
N ARG A 84 -5.22 2.44 -41.35
CA ARG A 84 -5.73 2.88 -42.66
C ARG A 84 -4.56 3.43 -43.46
#